data_AF-A0A950RZ40-F1
#
_entry.id   AF-A0A950RZ40-F1
#
_cell.length_a   1.000
_cell.length_b   1.000
_cell.length_c   1.000
_cell.angle_alpha   90.00
_cell.angle_beta   90.00
_cell.angle_gamma   90.00
#
_symmetry.space_group_name_H-M   'P 1'
#
loop_
_entity.id
_entity.type
_entity.pdbx_description
1 polymer ?
#
loop_
_entity_poly.entity_id
_entity_poly.type
_entity_poly.pdbx_seq_one_letter_code
_entity_poly.pdbx_strand_id
1 'polypeptide(L)' 'MNKHTSAENRAATLGVPRRRAEPAWRLTCILCARAWELDVVPVRRRCGACGGYCEANRTRDWNTR' A
#
# COMPACT_ATOMS: atom_id res chain seq x y z
N MET A 1 -12.31 28.89 -33.61
CA MET A 1 -11.13 28.45 -32.85
C MET A 1 -11.55 28.29 -31.40
N ASN A 2 -11.49 27.09 -30.83
CA ASN A 2 -11.39 26.85 -29.39
C ASN A 2 -10.81 25.44 -29.20
N LYS A 3 -9.52 25.41 -28.86
CA LYS A 3 -8.72 24.20 -28.58
C LYS A 3 -8.88 23.87 -27.10
N HIS A 4 -9.49 22.74 -26.78
CA HIS A 4 -9.32 22.05 -25.49
C HIS A 4 -9.05 20.58 -25.84
N THR A 5 -7.78 20.22 -26.06
CA THR A 5 -6.99 19.35 -25.15
C THR A 5 -7.74 18.06 -24.82
N SER A 6 -7.56 17.01 -25.62
CA SER A 6 -6.44 16.06 -25.52
C SER A 6 -6.37 15.39 -24.14
N ALA A 7 -6.62 14.08 -24.13
CA ALA A 7 -6.03 13.09 -23.21
C ALA A 7 -6.73 12.68 -21.90
N GLU A 8 -7.86 13.23 -21.46
CA GLU A 8 -8.37 12.86 -20.11
C GLU A 8 -9.29 11.63 -20.03
N ASN A 9 -9.77 11.08 -21.15
CA ASN A 9 -10.79 10.00 -21.11
C ASN A 9 -10.27 8.57 -21.38
N ARG A 10 -8.96 8.33 -21.29
CA ARG A 10 -8.34 7.01 -21.59
C ARG A 10 -7.94 6.17 -20.38
N ALA A 11 -8.27 6.59 -19.16
CA ALA A 11 -7.91 5.84 -17.95
C ALA A 11 -8.98 4.84 -17.47
N ALA A 12 -10.12 4.72 -18.14
CA ALA A 12 -11.19 3.80 -17.75
C ALA A 12 -11.10 2.41 -18.42
N THR A 13 -10.13 2.19 -19.32
CA THR A 13 -10.06 0.98 -20.18
C THR A 13 -8.90 0.07 -19.84
N LEU A 14 -8.75 -0.33 -18.58
CA LEU A 14 -8.01 -1.55 -18.27
C LEU A 14 -8.78 -2.30 -17.19
N GLY A 15 -9.62 -3.24 -17.63
CA GLY A 15 -10.17 -4.32 -16.82
C GLY A 15 -9.06 -5.25 -16.35
N VAL A 16 -8.06 -4.71 -15.64
CA VAL A 16 -7.11 -5.48 -14.86
C VAL A 16 -7.97 -6.17 -13.82
N PRO A 17 -8.04 -7.52 -13.79
CA PRO A 17 -8.56 -8.18 -12.61
C PRO A 17 -7.70 -7.65 -11.47
N ARG A 18 -8.32 -6.84 -10.61
CA ARG A 18 -7.71 -6.35 -9.39
C ARG A 18 -7.60 -7.57 -8.49
N ARG A 19 -6.70 -8.51 -8.86
CA ARG A 19 -6.17 -9.55 -8.00
C ARG A 19 -5.79 -8.75 -6.78
N ARG A 20 -6.60 -8.86 -5.74
CA ARG A 20 -6.38 -8.16 -4.50
C ARG A 20 -5.01 -8.68 -4.07
N ALA A 21 -3.97 -7.90 -4.34
CA ALA A 21 -2.63 -8.25 -3.94
C ALA A 21 -2.77 -8.49 -2.43
N GLU A 22 -2.49 -9.72 -2.02
CA GLU A 22 -2.50 -10.00 -0.60
C GLU A 22 -1.37 -9.16 -0.03
N PRO A 23 -1.64 -8.35 1.01
CA PRO A 23 -0.65 -7.45 1.54
C PRO A 23 0.57 -8.26 1.94
N ALA A 24 1.75 -7.83 1.50
CA ALA A 24 3.01 -8.53 1.72
C ALA A 24 3.67 -8.17 3.05
N TRP A 25 3.26 -7.04 3.64
CA TRP A 25 3.78 -6.50 4.88
C TRP A 25 2.66 -6.05 5.82
N ARG A 26 2.88 -6.25 7.11
CA ARG A 26 2.07 -5.71 8.20
C ARG A 26 2.95 -4.85 9.07
N LEU A 27 2.58 -3.58 9.17
CA LEU A 27 3.24 -2.58 10.00
C LEU A 27 2.42 -2.40 11.28
N THR A 28 3.00 -2.64 12.45
CA THR A 28 2.32 -2.49 13.75
C THR A 28 3.05 -1.44 14.58
N CYS A 29 2.35 -0.42 15.07
CA CYS A 29 2.94 0.56 15.97
C CYS A 29 3.06 -0.01 17.39
N ILE A 30 4.26 0.09 17.97
CA ILE A 30 4.53 -0.41 19.33
C ILE A 30 3.75 0.40 20.38
N LEU A 31 3.62 1.72 20.20
CA LEU A 31 2.99 2.59 21.19
C LEU A 31 1.47 2.54 21.19
N CYS A 32 0.83 2.53 20.01
CA CYS A 32 -0.63 2.62 19.90
C CYS A 32 -1.29 1.33 19.40
N ALA A 33 -0.51 0.26 19.20
CA ALA A 33 -0.96 -1.06 18.71
C ALA A 33 -1.73 -1.04 17.38
N ARG A 34 -1.71 0.07 16.64
CA ARG A 34 -2.36 0.18 15.33
C ARG A 34 -1.57 -0.60 14.29
N ALA A 35 -2.29 -1.34 13.45
CA ALA A 35 -1.72 -2.12 12.37
C ALA A 35 -2.15 -1.56 11.00
N TRP A 36 -1.25 -1.63 10.03
CA TRP A 36 -1.48 -1.31 8.63
C TRP A 36 -0.96 -2.43 7.75
N GLU A 37 -1.71 -2.74 6.70
CA GLU A 37 -1.35 -3.74 5.71
C GLU A 37 -0.84 -3.03 4.45
N LEU A 38 0.32 -3.45 3.96
CA LEU A 38 1.03 -2.79 2.87
C LEU A 38 1.49 -3.84 1.85
N ASP A 39 1.29 -3.53 0.57
CA ASP A 39 1.79 -4.35 -0.54
C ASP A 39 3.27 -4.11 -0.85
N VAL A 40 3.85 -3.04 -0.29
CA VAL A 40 5.22 -2.60 -0.55
C VAL A 40 6.06 -2.60 0.73
N VAL A 41 7.38 -2.65 0.56
CA VAL A 41 8.33 -2.60 1.68
C VAL A 41 8.22 -1.24 2.38
N PRO A 42 7.89 -1.19 3.68
CA PRO A 42 7.81 0.08 4.40
C PRO A 42 9.22 0.65 4.65
N VAL A 43 9.54 1.76 3.97
CA VAL A 43 10.80 2.50 4.16
C VAL A 43 10.81 3.39 5.41
N ARG A 44 9.63 3.85 5.86
CA ARG A 44 9.48 4.66 7.08
C ARG A 44 8.67 3.91 8.11
N ARG A 45 9.27 3.74 9.30
CA ARG A 45 8.71 3.02 10.45
C ARG A 45 8.17 3.96 11.52
N ARG A 46 7.72 5.16 11.15
CA ARG A 46 7.15 6.12 12.10
C ARG A 46 5.63 6.15 11.95
N CYS A 47 4.92 6.01 13.06
CA CYS A 47 3.48 6.04 13.11
C CYS A 47 2.96 7.44 12.82
N GLY A 48 2.13 7.61 11.80
CA GLY A 48 1.48 8.89 11.51
C GLY A 48 0.47 9.35 12.58
N ALA A 49 -0.09 8.40 13.35
CA ALA A 49 -1.11 8.70 14.37
C ALA A 49 -0.52 9.19 15.71
N CYS A 50 0.46 8.47 16.28
CA CYS A 50 1.05 8.82 17.59
C CYS A 50 2.51 9.29 17.52
N GLY A 51 3.13 9.34 16.33
CA GLY A 51 4.54 9.70 16.16
C GLY A 51 5.55 8.66 16.63
N GLY A 52 5.10 7.54 17.21
CA GLY A 52 5.91 6.43 17.71
C GLY A 52 6.56 5.58 16.61
N TYR A 53 7.33 4.57 17.02
CA TYR A 53 7.94 3.62 16.09
C TYR A 53 7.01 2.45 15.76
N CYS A 54 7.14 1.91 14.56
CA CYS A 54 6.39 0.77 14.05
C CYS A 54 7.32 -0.37 13.64
N GLU A 55 6.91 -1.58 13.92
CA GLU A 55 7.56 -2.79 13.45
C GLU A 55 6.90 -3.29 12.17
N ALA A 56 7.72 -3.63 11.18
CA ALA A 56 7.26 -4.16 9.90
C ALA A 56 7.59 -5.65 9.83
N ASN A 57 6.54 -6.48 9.79
CA ASN A 57 6.66 -7.91 9.61
C ASN A 57 6.13 -8.29 8.23
N ARG A 58 6.80 -9.22 7.55
CA ARG A 58 6.22 -9.84 6.35
C ARG A 58 5.03 -10.70 6.77
N THR A 59 3.89 -10.48 6.15
CA THR A 59 2.64 -11.24 6.37
C THR A 59 2.66 -12.59 5.66
N ARG A 60 3.38 -12.67 4.54
CA ARG A 60 3.64 -13.92 3.82
C ARG A 60 5.12 -14.23 3.87
N ASP A 61 5.44 -15.31 4.56
CA ASP A 61 6.63 -16.08 4.25
C ASP A 61 6.39 -16.72 2.88
N TRP A 62 6.99 -16.16 1.82
CA TRP A 62 6.95 -16.75 0.47
C TRP A 62 7.80 -18.05 0.39
N ASN A 63 8.15 -18.67 1.52
CA ASN A 63 9.12 -19.75 1.63
C ASN A 63 8.57 -21.03 2.30
N THR A 64 7.26 -21.14 2.51
CA THR A 64 6.64 -22.45 2.75
C THR A 64 6.20 -23.04 1.41
N ARG A 65 7.08 -23.94 0.90
CA ARG A 65 6.86 -24.89 -0.19
C ARG A 65 5.55 -25.66 -0.06
#